data_AF-A0A841UL16-F1
#
_entry.id   AF-A0A841UL16-F1
#
_cell.length_a   1.000
_cell.length_b   1.000
_cell.length_c   1.000
_cell.angle_alpha   90.00
_cell.angle_beta   90.00
_cell.angle_gamma   90.00
#
_symmetry.space_group_name_H-M   'P 1'
#
loop_
_entity.id
_entity.type
_entity.pdbx_description
1 polymer ?
#
loop_
_entity_poly.entity_id
_entity_poly.type
_entity_poly.pdbx_seq_one_letter_code
_entity_poly.pdbx_strand_id
1 'polypeptide(L)'
;MEGTILRFDTSNNTGVIRGNDGTRYQFTNSDWKDEKEFPRVGLLVNFEVNLNNEPVDIYCIPKDKGKRIWQYDGYLVMLRGGISTKSLYQNQSPGNGKRRTDFIL
;
A
#
# COMPACT_ATOMS: atom_id res chain seq x y z
N MET A 1 -0.40 17.29 -1.98
CA MET A 1 0.19 16.83 -3.26
C MET A 1 0.34 15.32 -3.19
N GLU A 2 0.38 14.65 -4.33
CA GLU A 2 0.59 13.20 -4.37
C GLU A 2 1.83 12.85 -5.20
N GLY A 3 2.43 11.70 -4.90
CA GLY A 3 3.60 11.23 -5.60
C GLY A 3 3.98 9.80 -5.28
N THR A 4 5.13 9.38 -5.82
CA THR A 4 5.72 8.06 -5.60
C THR A 4 7.14 8.18 -5.04
N ILE A 5 7.47 7.37 -4.03
CA ILE A 5 8.84 7.28 -3.51
C ILE A 5 9.74 6.64 -4.59
N LEU A 6 10.76 7.37 -5.04
CA LEU A 6 11.76 6.87 -5.98
C LEU A 6 12.94 6.18 -5.29
N ARG A 7 13.35 6.71 -4.14
CA ARG A 7 14.52 6.25 -3.39
C ARG A 7 14.35 6.61 -1.93
N PHE A 8 14.89 5.77 -1.06
CA PHE A 8 15.17 6.09 0.33
C PHE A 8 16.54 5.51 0.71
N ASP A 9 17.37 6.31 1.35
CA ASP A 9 18.69 5.95 1.86
C ASP A 9 18.60 5.88 3.39
N THR A 10 18.68 4.66 3.91
CA THR A 10 18.59 4.39 5.36
C THR A 10 19.83 4.81 6.13
N SER A 11 20.98 5.01 5.47
CA SER A 11 22.20 5.47 6.13
C SER A 11 22.13 6.98 6.41
N ASN A 12 21.55 7.73 5.47
CA ASN A 12 21.42 9.19 5.58
C ASN A 12 20.03 9.63 6.06
N ASN A 13 19.05 8.72 6.16
CA ASN A 13 17.66 9.01 6.46
C ASN A 13 17.02 10.03 5.51
N THR A 14 17.42 9.97 4.23
CA THR A 14 16.93 10.87 3.18
C THR A 14 16.27 10.08 2.06
N GLY A 15 15.33 10.70 1.36
CA GLY A 15 14.66 10.08 0.23
C GLY A 15 14.20 11.08 -0.82
N VAL A 16 13.72 10.54 -1.93
CA VAL A 16 13.21 11.31 -3.06
C VAL A 16 11.80 10.86 -3.40
N ILE A 17 10.87 11.80 -3.48
CA ILE A 17 9.52 11.64 -4.02
C ILE A 17 9.49 12.20 -5.43
N ARG A 18 8.90 11.47 -6.37
CA ARG A 18 8.44 12.02 -7.65
C ARG A 18 6.98 12.44 -7.48
N GLY A 19 6.72 13.74 -7.49
CA GLY A 19 5.36 14.26 -7.50
C GLY A 19 4.63 13.91 -8.80
N ASN A 20 3.31 13.85 -8.74
CA ASN A 20 2.45 13.65 -9.91
C ASN A 20 2.53 14.83 -10.90
N ASP A 21 3.02 15.98 -10.44
CA ASP A 21 3.38 17.14 -11.26
C ASP A 21 4.69 16.95 -12.05
N GLY A 22 5.43 15.87 -11.80
CA GLY A 22 6.70 15.55 -12.43
C GLY A 22 7.93 16.06 -11.68
N THR A 23 7.75 16.90 -10.65
CA THR A 23 8.83 17.47 -9.85
C THR A 23 9.41 16.42 -8.90
N ARG A 24 10.70 16.57 -8.53
CA ARG A 24 11.36 15.73 -7.53
C ARG A 24 11.53 16.50 -6.23
N TYR A 25 11.08 15.88 -5.15
CA TYR A 25 11.09 16.44 -3.81
C TYR A 25 12.03 15.61 -2.93
N GLN A 26 13.01 16.26 -2.32
CA GLN A 26 13.90 15.64 -1.33
C GLN A 26 13.22 15.69 0.03
N PHE A 27 13.25 14.60 0.78
CA PHE A 27 12.69 14.55 2.14
C PHE A 27 13.64 13.84 3.10
N THR A 28 13.45 14.06 4.38
CA THR A 28 14.12 13.37 5.48
C THR A 28 13.13 12.48 6.23
N ASN A 29 13.63 11.55 7.04
CA ASN A 29 12.76 10.74 7.88
C ASN A 29 11.91 11.56 8.88
N SER A 30 12.31 12.80 9.21
CA SER A 30 11.52 13.69 10.08
C SER A 30 10.22 14.18 9.44
N ASP A 31 10.18 14.22 8.10
CA ASP A 31 9.03 14.66 7.30
C ASP A 31 7.99 13.54 7.16
N TRP A 32 8.39 12.29 7.42
CA TRP A 32 7.54 11.11 7.39
C TRP A 32 6.67 11.00 8.65
N LYS A 33 5.35 10.88 8.48
CA LYS A 33 4.37 10.87 9.58
C LYS A 33 3.57 9.57 9.68
N ASP A 34 3.79 8.61 8.79
CA ASP A 34 3.13 7.31 8.87
C ASP A 34 3.88 6.37 9.82
N GLU A 35 3.29 6.08 10.98
CA GLU A 35 3.89 5.20 11.99
C GLU A 35 3.86 3.71 11.59
N LYS A 36 2.98 3.33 10.66
CA LYS A 36 2.74 1.92 10.31
C LYS A 36 3.54 1.48 9.09
N GLU A 37 3.96 2.43 8.27
CA GLU A 37 4.68 2.17 7.03
C GLU A 37 6.03 2.88 7.04
N PHE A 38 7.03 2.24 6.46
CA PHE A 38 8.37 2.82 6.32
C PHE A 38 8.58 3.30 4.87
N PRO A 39 9.30 4.42 4.64
CA PRO A 39 9.58 4.89 3.29
C PRO A 39 10.31 3.81 2.47
N ARG A 40 9.67 3.34 1.40
CA ARG A 40 10.25 2.38 0.46
C ARG A 40 9.89 2.75 -0.96
N VAL A 41 10.77 2.37 -1.90
CA VAL A 41 10.59 2.60 -3.33
C VAL A 41 9.24 2.06 -3.80
N GLY A 42 8.52 2.85 -4.60
CA GLY A 42 7.24 2.48 -5.20
C GLY A 42 6.01 2.71 -4.31
N LEU A 43 6.17 3.24 -3.10
CA LEU A 43 5.04 3.70 -2.30
C LEU A 43 4.39 4.93 -2.91
N LEU A 44 3.05 4.91 -2.93
CA LEU A 44 2.26 6.11 -3.18
C LEU A 44 2.14 6.90 -1.89
N VAL A 45 2.29 8.20 -1.97
CA VAL A 45 2.28 9.10 -0.82
C VAL A 45 1.45 10.33 -1.10
N ASN A 46 0.85 10.87 -0.04
CA ASN A 46 0.30 12.22 0.01
C ASN A 46 1.16 13.05 0.96
N PHE A 47 1.47 14.28 0.58
CA PHE A 47 2.34 15.19 1.32
C PHE A 47 1.95 16.64 1.08
N GLU A 48 2.28 17.51 2.01
CA GLU A 48 2.20 18.95 1.83
C GLU A 48 3.53 19.50 1.31
N VAL A 49 3.51 20.68 0.71
CA VAL A 49 4.72 21.38 0.28
C VAL A 49 4.78 22.70 1.01
N ASN A 50 5.88 22.92 1.72
CA ASN A 50 6.09 24.15 2.50
C ASN A 50 6.47 25.34 1.58
N LEU A 51 6.69 26.52 2.17
CA LEU A 51 7.07 27.73 1.44
C LEU A 51 8.44 27.64 0.73
N ASN A 52 9.30 26.70 1.13
CA ASN A 52 10.61 26.43 0.52
C ASN A 52 10.54 25.39 -0.60
N ASN A 53 9.34 24.95 -0.97
CA ASN A 53 9.11 23.89 -1.96
C ASN A 53 9.62 22.50 -1.51
N GLU A 54 9.66 22.26 -0.20
CA GLU A 54 10.06 20.99 0.41
C GLU A 54 8.82 20.20 0.85
N PRO A 55 8.84 18.86 0.69
CA PRO A 55 7.75 17.99 1.13
C PRO A 55 7.75 17.88 2.66
N VAL A 56 6.60 18.14 3.27
CA VAL A 56 6.36 17.97 4.70
C VAL A 56 5.11 17.14 4.93
N ASP A 57 4.96 16.61 6.13
CA ASP A 57 3.80 15.82 6.54
C ASP A 57 3.43 14.71 5.54
N ILE A 58 4.39 13.81 5.30
CA ILE A 58 4.31 12.75 4.31
C ILE A 58 3.61 11.53 4.90
N TYR A 59 2.53 11.09 4.26
CA TYR A 59 1.76 9.90 4.62
C TYR A 59 1.74 8.89 3.49
N CYS A 60 1.77 7.59 3.83
CA CYS A 60 1.56 6.54 2.85
C CYS A 60 0.09 6.55 2.42
N ILE A 61 -0.17 6.54 1.11
CA ILE A 61 -1.49 6.20 0.58
C ILE A 61 -1.56 4.67 0.62
N PRO A 62 -2.48 4.08 1.41
CA PRO A 62 -2.63 2.64 1.42
C PRO A 62 -2.98 2.20 0.01
N LYS A 63 -2.21 1.27 -0.57
CA LYS A 63 -2.74 0.51 -1.70
C LYS A 63 -3.95 -0.21 -1.15
N ASP A 64 -5.13 0.06 -1.71
CA ASP A 64 -6.27 -0.81 -1.49
C ASP A 64 -5.78 -2.23 -1.71
N LYS A 65 -5.74 -3.02 -0.64
CA LYS A 65 -5.46 -4.46 -0.72
C LYS A 65 -6.67 -4.99 -1.47
N GLY A 66 -6.59 -4.98 -2.81
CA GLY A 66 -7.73 -5.09 -3.71
C GLY A 66 -8.78 -6.02 -3.12
N LYS A 67 -10.01 -5.52 -2.99
CA LYS A 67 -11.12 -6.26 -2.38
C LYS A 67 -11.09 -7.67 -2.95
N ARG A 68 -10.77 -8.67 -2.11
CA ARG A 68 -10.56 -10.06 -2.56
C ARG A 68 -11.83 -10.57 -3.22
N ILE A 69 -11.89 -10.48 -4.53
CA ILE A 69 -12.92 -11.09 -5.36
C ILE A 69 -12.48 -12.52 -5.61
N TRP A 70 -13.25 -13.47 -5.09
CA TRP A 70 -13.09 -14.87 -5.45
C TRP A 70 -14.04 -15.15 -6.62
N GLN A 71 -13.50 -15.69 -7.71
CA GLN A 71 -14.32 -16.23 -8.79
C GLN A 71 -14.65 -17.69 -8.45
N TYR A 72 -15.94 -18.00 -8.37
CA TYR A 72 -16.43 -19.37 -8.21
C TYR A 72 -17.39 -19.66 -9.35
N ASP A 73 -17.03 -20.60 -10.22
CA ASP A 73 -17.90 -21.13 -11.28
C ASP A 73 -18.61 -20.05 -12.12
N GLY A 74 -17.84 -19.07 -12.62
CA GLY A 74 -18.37 -17.97 -13.44
C GLY A 74 -19.02 -16.81 -12.68
N TYR A 75 -19.19 -16.90 -11.36
CA TYR A 75 -19.73 -15.82 -10.53
C TYR A 75 -18.64 -15.02 -9.80
N LEU A 76 -18.81 -13.69 -9.78
CA LEU A 76 -18.02 -12.80 -8.94
C LEU A 76 -18.60 -12.81 -7.52
N VAL A 77 -17.90 -13.42 -6.56
CA VAL A 77 -18.35 -13.46 -5.17
C VAL A 77 -17.71 -12.33 -4.37
N MET A 78 -18.55 -11.47 -3.79
CA MET A 78 -18.15 -10.46 -2.80
C MET A 78 -18.70 -10.83 -1.43
N LEU A 79 -17.83 -11.10 -0.46
CA LEU A 79 -18.23 -11.16 0.96
C LEU A 79 -18.58 -9.75 1.42
N ARG A 80 -19.86 -9.46 1.68
CA ARG A 80 -20.28 -8.25 2.40
C ARG A 80 -20.02 -8.47 3.90
N GLY A 81 -18.87 -8.04 4.38
CA GLY A 81 -18.53 -8.05 5.81
C GLY A 81 -17.05 -8.30 6.05
N GLY A 82 -16.34 -7.29 6.56
CA GLY A 82 -14.94 -7.41 6.92
C GLY A 82 -14.73 -8.48 7.99
N ILE A 83 -13.75 -9.36 7.77
CA ILE A 83 -13.31 -10.32 8.78
C ILE A 83 -12.43 -9.56 9.77
N SER A 84 -12.99 -9.21 10.92
CA SER A 84 -12.21 -8.93 12.14
C SER A 84 -11.52 -10.23 12.57
N THR A 85 -10.23 -10.16 12.89
CA THR A 85 -9.31 -11.29 13.09
C THR A 85 -9.56 -12.18 14.32
N LYS A 86 -10.81 -12.36 14.76
CA LYS A 86 -11.14 -13.11 16.00
C LYS A 86 -12.15 -14.25 15.90
N SER A 87 -12.47 -14.79 14.72
CA SER A 87 -13.20 -16.06 14.68
C SER A 87 -12.76 -16.96 13.53
N LEU A 88 -11.98 -17.99 13.90
CA LEU A 88 -11.70 -19.14 13.06
C LEU A 88 -12.96 -19.99 12.98
N TYR A 89 -13.73 -19.88 11.89
CA TYR A 89 -14.69 -20.93 11.56
C TYR A 89 -13.94 -22.06 10.88
N GLN A 90 -13.65 -23.11 11.65
CA GLN A 90 -13.18 -24.39 11.14
C GLN A 90 -14.39 -25.10 10.50
N ASN A 91 -14.56 -24.95 9.18
CA ASN A 91 -15.44 -25.82 8.42
C ASN A 91 -14.58 -26.83 7.66
N GLN A 92 -14.57 -28.06 8.17
CA GLN A 92 -14.10 -29.24 7.45
C GLN A 92 -14.90 -29.34 6.13
N SER A 93 -14.22 -29.33 4.98
CA SER A 93 -14.82 -29.68 3.70
C SER A 93 -14.52 -31.15 3.40
N PRO A 94 -15.50 -31.98 2.99
CA PRO A 94 -15.19 -33.29 2.45
C PRO A 94 -14.48 -33.12 1.10
N GLY A 95 -13.41 -33.89 0.91
CA GLY A 95 -12.41 -33.64 -0.12
C GLY A 95 -12.92 -33.69 -1.55
N ASN A 96 -12.27 -32.92 -2.42
CA ASN A 96 -11.43 -33.48 -3.48
C ASN A 96 -10.58 -32.37 -4.12
N GLY A 97 -9.47 -32.77 -4.75
CA GLY A 97 -8.27 -31.98 -4.99
C GLY A 97 -8.46 -30.57 -5.59
N LYS A 98 -7.73 -29.61 -5.03
CA LYS A 98 -7.69 -28.22 -5.52
C LYS A 98 -6.29 -27.90 -6.04
N ARG A 99 -6.12 -27.94 -7.36
CA ARG A 99 -4.93 -27.34 -8.01
C ARG A 99 -5.05 -25.82 -7.88
N ARG A 100 -4.24 -25.24 -7.00
CA ARG A 100 -4.04 -23.78 -6.94
C ARG A 100 -3.20 -23.39 -8.15
N THR A 101 -3.75 -22.52 -8.99
CA THR A 101 -2.96 -21.75 -9.95
C THR A 101 -3.19 -20.30 -9.57
N ASP A 102 -2.19 -19.71 -8.92
CA ASP A 102 -2.21 -18.31 -8.53
C ASP A 102 -1.86 -17.48 -9.78
N PHE A 103 -2.77 -16.63 -10.25
CA PHE A 103 -2.46 -15.60 -11.22
C PHE A 103 -2.31 -14.26 -10.50
N ILE A 104 -1.14 -13.66 -10.67
CA ILE A 104 -0.81 -12.31 -10.18
C ILE A 104 -1.09 -11.35 -11.34
N LEU A 105 -1.97 -10.38 -11.11
CA LEU A 105 -2.12 -9.15 -11.91
C LEU A 105 -1.93 -7.96 -10.96
#